data_AF-A0A2T2U3G5-F1
#
_entry.id   AF-A0A2T2U3G5-F1
#
_cell.length_a   1.000
_cell.length_b   1.000
_cell.length_c   1.000
_cell.angle_alpha   90.00
_cell.angle_beta   90.00
_cell.angle_gamma   90.00
#
_symmetry.space_group_name_H-M   'P 1'
#
loop_
_entity.id
_entity.type
_entity.pdbx_description
1 polymer ?
#
loop_
_entity_poly.entity_id
_entity_poly.type
_entity_poly.pdbx_seq_one_letter_code
_entity_poly.pdbx_strand_id
1 'polypeptide(L)'
;MYINEEQYFEGVEPAVWRFHVGGYQVCQKWLKDRKGHALDRFDDLRHYQNVVATLRRTMERMDTIDTLINEHGGWPLPGSTTADSDSEPSP
;
A
#
# COMPACT_ATOMS: atom_id res chain seq x y z
N MET A 1 12.48 10.89 0.75
CA MET A 1 13.42 9.76 1.02
C MET A 1 14.60 9.90 0.07
N TYR A 2 15.83 9.94 0.58
CA TYR A 2 17.05 10.01 -0.26
C TYR A 2 17.46 8.61 -0.73
N ILE A 3 17.72 8.49 -2.04
CA ILE A 3 18.26 7.28 -2.68
C ILE A 3 19.80 7.36 -2.64
N ASN A 4 20.35 8.56 -2.86
CA ASN A 4 21.75 8.97 -2.72
C ASN A 4 21.85 10.49 -2.50
N GLU A 5 23.07 11.07 -2.53
CA GLU A 5 23.31 12.51 -2.33
C GLU A 5 22.69 13.41 -3.41
N GLU A 6 22.43 12.87 -4.62
CA GLU A 6 21.90 13.63 -5.76
C GLU A 6 20.42 13.32 -6.07
N GLN A 7 19.89 12.20 -5.58
CA GLN A 7 18.60 11.67 -5.97
C GLN A 7 17.75 11.36 -4.74
N TYR A 8 16.57 11.95 -4.69
CA TYR A 8 15.60 11.71 -3.63
C TYR A 8 14.21 11.57 -4.23
N PHE A 9 13.40 10.69 -3.63
CA PHE A 9 11.98 10.60 -3.91
C PHE A 9 11.22 11.51 -2.96
N GLU A 10 10.58 12.52 -3.53
CA GLU A 10 9.61 13.39 -2.88
C GLU A 10 8.20 12.97 -3.32
N GLY A 11 7.25 12.93 -2.39
CA GLY A 11 5.85 12.61 -2.71
C GLY A 11 5.43 11.13 -2.63
N VAL A 12 6.28 10.22 -2.12
CA VAL A 12 5.81 8.87 -1.78
C VAL A 12 5.11 8.92 -0.41
N GLU A 13 3.83 8.60 -0.38
CA GLU A 13 3.06 8.54 0.87
C GLU A 13 3.66 7.51 1.84
N PRO A 14 3.71 7.81 3.15
CA PRO A 14 4.23 6.89 4.15
C PRO A 14 3.54 5.53 4.15
N ALA A 15 2.24 5.49 3.83
CA ALA A 15 1.45 4.27 3.74
C ALA A 15 1.92 3.37 2.58
N VAL A 16 2.12 3.96 1.39
CA VAL A 16 2.66 3.26 0.22
C VAL A 16 4.11 2.80 0.46
N TRP A 17 4.92 3.63 1.11
CA TRP A 17 6.28 3.26 1.49
C TRP A 17 6.29 2.04 2.42
N ARG A 18 5.42 2.01 3.44
CA ARG A 18 5.29 0.93 4.42
C ARG A 18 4.44 -0.24 3.93
N PHE A 19 3.97 -0.23 2.68
CA PHE A 19 3.14 -1.29 2.15
C PHE A 19 3.96 -2.58 1.97
N HIS A 20 3.43 -3.68 2.50
CA HIS A 20 4.06 -4.99 2.44
C HIS A 20 3.22 -5.92 1.58
N VAL A 21 3.89 -6.68 0.72
CA VAL A 21 3.29 -7.81 0.01
C VAL A 21 3.97 -9.06 0.53
N GLY A 22 3.23 -9.84 1.33
CA GLY A 22 3.81 -10.92 2.13
C GLY A 22 4.86 -10.39 3.11
N GLY A 23 6.06 -10.98 3.09
CA GLY A 23 7.18 -10.58 3.95
C GLY A 23 8.06 -9.45 3.42
N TYR A 24 7.70 -8.82 2.30
CA TYR A 24 8.56 -7.83 1.63
C TYR A 24 7.91 -6.45 1.59
N GLN A 25 8.68 -5.45 2.01
CA GLN A 25 8.38 -4.05 1.76
C GLN A 25 8.76 -3.71 0.31
N VAL A 26 7.77 -3.62 -0.59
CA VAL A 26 7.99 -3.59 -2.05
C VAL A 26 8.92 -2.46 -2.49
N CYS A 27 8.66 -1.23 -2.02
CA CYS A 27 9.46 -0.05 -2.36
C CYS A 27 10.91 -0.19 -1.86
N GLN A 28 11.10 -0.72 -0.65
CA GLN A 28 12.43 -0.93 -0.09
C GLN A 28 13.19 -2.05 -0.80
N LYS A 29 12.50 -3.16 -1.15
CA LYS A 29 13.09 -4.27 -1.88
C LYS A 29 13.53 -3.84 -3.28
N TRP A 30 12.69 -3.10 -4.00
CA TRP A 30 13.01 -2.58 -5.34
C TRP A 30 14.29 -1.74 -5.33
N LEU A 31 14.45 -0.87 -4.32
CA LEU A 31 15.64 -0.05 -4.12
C LEU A 31 16.88 -0.88 -3.76
N LYS A 32 16.75 -1.86 -2.86
CA LYS A 32 17.85 -2.75 -2.46
C LYS A 32 18.36 -3.58 -3.63
N ASP A 33 17.45 -4.15 -4.43
CA ASP A 33 17.79 -5.01 -5.57
C ASP A 33 18.56 -4.25 -6.67
N ARG A 34 18.48 -2.91 -6.71
CA ARG A 34 19.19 -2.05 -7.69
C ARG A 34 20.37 -1.27 -7.10
N LYS A 35 20.63 -1.39 -5.80
CA LYS A 35 21.78 -0.74 -5.15
C LYS A 35 23.07 -1.47 -5.55
N GLY A 36 23.68 -1.04 -6.66
CA GLY A 36 24.92 -1.61 -7.20
C GLY A 36 24.95 -1.75 -8.73
N HIS A 37 23.84 -1.49 -9.41
CA HIS A 37 23.78 -1.40 -10.87
C HIS A 37 23.67 0.07 -11.30
N ALA A 38 24.23 0.41 -12.47
CA ALA A 38 24.04 1.71 -13.07
C ALA A 38 22.56 1.85 -13.44
N LEU A 39 21.81 2.55 -12.59
CA LEU A 39 20.43 2.93 -12.88
C LEU A 39 20.47 3.75 -14.17
N ASP A 40 19.83 3.26 -15.23
CA ASP A 40 19.64 4.10 -16.42
C ASP A 40 18.65 5.19 -15.99
N ARG A 41 19.20 6.37 -15.66
CA ARG A 41 18.67 7.32 -14.66
C ARG A 41 17.20 7.71 -14.88
N PHE A 42 16.72 7.65 -16.11
CA PHE A 42 15.37 8.08 -16.47
C PHE A 42 14.35 6.94 -16.46
N ASP A 43 14.68 5.80 -17.05
CA ASP A 43 13.75 4.67 -17.19
C ASP A 43 13.52 3.97 -15.84
N ASP A 44 14.57 3.82 -15.03
CA ASP A 44 14.43 3.26 -13.69
C ASP A 44 13.60 4.18 -12.77
N LEU A 45 13.77 5.50 -12.91
CA LEU A 45 12.99 6.47 -12.14
C LEU A 45 11.50 6.40 -12.50
N ARG A 46 11.20 6.38 -13.81
CA ARG A 46 9.84 6.20 -14.31
C ARG A 46 9.24 4.88 -13.86
N HIS A 47 10.02 3.80 -13.91
CA HIS A 47 9.57 2.49 -13.48
C HIS A 47 9.26 2.47 -11.97
N TYR A 48 10.10 3.07 -11.14
CA TYR A 48 9.82 3.21 -9.71
C TYR A 48 8.55 4.03 -9.45
N GLN A 49 8.36 5.14 -10.15
CA GLN A 49 7.13 5.93 -10.04
C GLN A 49 5.89 5.12 -10.41
N ASN A 50 5.97 4.31 -11.46
CA ASN A 50 4.88 3.40 -11.85
C ASN A 50 4.60 2.33 -10.79
N VAL A 51 5.65 1.78 -10.15
CA VAL A 51 5.50 0.85 -9.01
C VAL A 51 4.76 1.54 -7.87
N VAL A 52 5.20 2.73 -7.45
CA VAL A 52 4.55 3.50 -6.37
C VAL A 52 3.09 3.82 -6.71
N ALA A 53 2.81 4.29 -7.93
CA ALA A 53 1.46 4.61 -8.38
C ALA A 53 0.54 3.38 -8.41
N THR A 54 1.09 2.23 -8.83
CA THR A 54 0.35 0.96 -8.85
C THR A 54 0.00 0.50 -7.44
N LEU A 55 0.98 0.54 -6.52
CA LEU A 55 0.76 0.18 -5.12
C LEU A 55 -0.32 1.05 -4.47
N ARG A 56 -0.25 2.37 -4.68
CA ARG A 56 -1.27 3.30 -4.21
C ARG A 56 -2.67 2.90 -4.69
N ARG A 57 -2.82 2.67 -6.00
CA ARG A 57 -4.10 2.30 -6.60
C ARG A 57 -4.61 0.95 -6.10
N THR A 58 -3.71 0.02 -5.81
CA THR A 58 -4.06 -1.27 -5.20
C THR A 58 -4.62 -1.07 -3.79
N MET A 59 -3.98 -0.22 -2.97
CA MET A 59 -4.48 0.09 -1.63
C MET A 59 -5.86 0.75 -1.67
N GLU A 60 -6.07 1.73 -2.55
CA GLU A 60 -7.37 2.38 -2.75
C GLU A 60 -8.45 1.39 -3.18
N ARG A 61 -8.11 0.44 -4.07
CA ARG A 61 -9.04 -0.62 -4.50
C ARG A 61 -9.36 -1.61 -3.39
N MET A 62 -8.38 -2.00 -2.57
CA MET A 62 -8.60 -2.87 -1.42
C MET A 62 -9.57 -2.23 -0.43
N ASP A 63 -9.34 -0.96 -0.09
CA ASP A 63 -10.20 -0.18 0.80
C ASP A 63 -11.63 -0.03 0.26
N THR A 64 -11.77 0.20 -1.04
CA THR A 64 -13.09 0.24 -1.71
C THR A 64 -13.81 -1.09 -1.60
N ILE A 65 -13.11 -2.21 -1.82
CA ILE A 65 -13.69 -3.56 -1.73
C ILE A 65 -14.12 -3.84 -0.28
N ASP A 66 -13.25 -3.56 0.69
CA ASP A 66 -13.53 -3.79 2.10
C ASP A 66 -14.73 -2.96 2.57
N THR A 67 -14.83 -1.70 2.13
CA THR A 67 -15.99 -0.84 2.40
C THR A 67 -17.28 -1.44 1.84
N LEU A 68 -17.29 -1.81 0.55
CA LEU A 68 -18.47 -2.42 -0.09
C LEU A 68 -18.88 -3.73 0.60
N ILE A 69 -17.93 -4.56 0.99
CA ILE A 69 -18.23 -5.82 1.68
C ILE A 69 -18.89 -5.55 3.03
N ASN A 70 -18.38 -4.58 3.79
CA ASN A 70 -18.97 -4.19 5.06
C ASN A 70 -20.40 -3.62 4.89
N GLU A 71 -20.62 -2.78 3.86
CA GLU A 71 -21.95 -2.26 3.52
C GLU A 71 -22.96 -3.37 3.14
N HIS A 72 -22.48 -4.47 2.55
CA HIS A 72 -23.31 -5.60 2.11
C HIS A 72 -23.43 -6.75 3.11
N GLY A 73 -23.13 -6.50 4.40
CA GLY A 73 -23.31 -7.48 5.48
C GLY A 73 -22.04 -8.25 5.90
N GLY A 74 -20.88 -7.76 5.47
CA GLY A 74 -19.57 -8.29 5.82
C GLY A 74 -19.14 -9.50 5.00
N TRP A 75 -17.93 -9.99 5.26
CA TRP A 75 -17.42 -11.19 4.61
C TRP A 75 -18.26 -12.41 5.00
N PRO A 76 -18.55 -13.36 4.09
CA PRO A 76 -19.24 -14.61 4.40
C PRO A 76 -18.29 -15.64 5.03
N LEU A 77 -17.49 -15.20 6.01
CA LEU A 77 -16.59 -16.06 6.78
C LEU A 77 -17.13 -16.18 8.21
N PRO A 78 -17.03 -17.36 8.83
CA PRO A 78 -17.43 -17.52 10.23
C PRO A 78 -16.59 -16.59 11.12
N GLY A 79 -17.23 -15.61 11.76
CA GLY A 79 -16.60 -14.62 12.65
C GLY A 79 -16.37 -13.22 12.07
N SER A 80 -16.71 -12.95 10.80
CA SER A 80 -16.57 -11.62 10.18
C SER A 80 -17.87 -10.81 10.10
N THR A 81 -19.01 -11.39 10.50
CA THR A 81 -20.25 -10.63 10.65
C THR A 81 -20.11 -9.75 11.89
N THR A 82 -19.96 -8.44 11.69
CA THR A 82 -20.27 -7.46 12.73
C THR A 82 -21.77 -7.56 13.01
N ALA A 83 -22.13 -8.53 13.84
CA ALA A 83 -23.38 -8.47 14.58
C ALA A 83 -23.25 -7.23 15.45
N ASP A 84 -23.86 -6.14 14.97
CA ASP A 84 -24.51 -5.07 15.72
C ASP A 84 -24.33 -5.24 17.24
N SER A 85 -23.14 -4.88 17.72
CA SER A 85 -22.79 -4.86 19.13
C SER A 85 -22.69 -3.39 19.48
N ASP A 86 -23.85 -2.77 19.69
CA ASP A 86 -24.10 -1.75 20.71
C ASP A 86 -25.45 -1.05 20.42
N SER A 87 -26.54 -1.82 20.55
CA SER A 87 -27.77 -1.28 21.11
C SER A 87 -27.76 -1.57 22.61
N GLU A 88 -27.20 -0.66 23.41
CA GLU A 88 -27.53 -0.58 24.83
C GLU A 88 -28.25 0.76 25.07
N PRO A 89 -29.57 0.76 25.39
CA PRO A 89 -30.26 1.98 25.74
C PRO A 89 -29.88 2.33 27.18
N SER A 90 -29.19 3.46 27.37
CA SER A 90 -28.96 4.05 28.69
C SER A 90 -30.19 4.84 29.15
N PRO A 91 -30.41 4.94 30.48
CA PRO A 91 -31.73 5.01 31.14
C PRO A 91 -32.45 6.36 31.12
#